data_AF-A0A494VXU7-F1
#
_entry.id   AF-A0A494VXU7-F1
#
_cell.length_a   1.000
_cell.length_b   1.000
_cell.length_c   1.000
_cell.angle_alpha   90.00
_cell.angle_beta   90.00
_cell.angle_gamma   90.00
#
_symmetry.space_group_name_H-M   'P 1'
#
loop_
_entity.id
_entity.type
_entity.pdbx_description
1 polymer ?
#
loop_
_entity_poly.entity_id
_entity_poly.type
_entity_poly.pdbx_seq_one_letter_code
_entity_poly.pdbx_strand_id
1 'polypeptide(L)'
;MKLSLRNNVVGLSVETPEEQAICALLGAADGHVFQLHAASDRGMAFSEIGPEDDARRAPLNIVHSIESRFAPISNLAHTPFEFGGERYASIEGFWQGLKQPGPAERRTMAKLWGAEAKRRGGAIDQPAEFAYDGATIAAGCPEHWALMRAACEAKFTQHDEARIALLATGERWLTHKVRRDSRTIPGAILADIWMRIRARLREPASAPR
;
A
#
# COMPACT_ATOMS: atom_id res chain seq x y z
N MET A 1 -10.51 -29.54 23.76
CA MET A 1 -9.22 -28.85 23.63
C MET A 1 -9.19 -27.86 24.75
N LYS A 2 -8.21 -28.02 25.63
CA LYS A 2 -8.13 -27.22 26.82
C LYS A 2 -7.14 -26.08 26.61
N LEU A 3 -7.63 -24.87 26.84
CA LEU A 3 -6.84 -23.65 26.84
C LEU A 3 -6.18 -23.45 28.20
N SER A 4 -4.93 -22.98 28.18
CA SER A 4 -4.22 -22.55 29.37
C SER A 4 -3.51 -21.22 29.08
N LEU A 5 -3.48 -20.32 30.06
CA LEU A 5 -2.69 -19.10 30.01
C LEU A 5 -1.70 -19.13 31.16
N ARG A 6 -0.40 -19.23 30.85
CA ARG A 6 0.68 -19.17 31.84
C ARG A 6 1.85 -18.39 31.26
N ASN A 7 2.42 -17.47 32.02
CA ASN A 7 3.58 -16.67 31.63
C ASN A 7 3.42 -15.98 30.24
N ASN A 8 2.24 -15.42 29.97
CA ASN A 8 1.87 -14.82 28.68
C ASN A 8 1.89 -15.78 27.48
N VAL A 9 1.90 -17.09 27.73
CA VAL A 9 1.76 -18.13 26.69
C VAL A 9 0.35 -18.70 26.76
N VAL A 10 -0.35 -18.68 25.63
CA VAL A 10 -1.59 -19.43 25.43
C VAL A 10 -1.21 -20.83 24.97
N GLY A 11 -1.41 -21.82 25.84
CA GLY A 11 -1.19 -23.23 25.54
C GLY A 11 -2.48 -23.93 25.16
N LEU A 12 -2.42 -24.75 24.11
CA LEU A 12 -3.50 -25.64 23.68
C LEU A 12 -3.10 -27.07 24.02
N SER A 13 -3.90 -27.77 24.84
CA SER A 13 -3.72 -29.20 25.07
C SER A 13 -4.84 -30.00 24.44
N VAL A 14 -4.46 -31.04 23.70
CA VAL A 14 -5.35 -31.93 22.98
C VAL A 14 -6.10 -32.85 23.95
N GLU A 15 -7.41 -32.98 23.76
CA GLU A 15 -8.27 -33.89 24.53
C GLU A 15 -8.99 -34.90 23.62
N THR A 16 -9.10 -34.62 22.31
CA THR A 16 -9.73 -35.53 21.32
C THR A 16 -8.83 -35.79 20.09
N PRO A 17 -9.09 -36.86 19.31
CA PRO A 17 -8.37 -37.12 18.06
C PRO A 17 -8.49 -36.01 17.00
N GLU A 18 -9.65 -35.37 16.87
CA GLU A 18 -9.87 -34.26 15.93
C GLU A 18 -9.00 -33.05 16.27
N GLU A 19 -8.74 -32.84 17.55
CA GLU A 19 -7.87 -31.78 18.06
C GLU A 19 -6.39 -32.08 17.82
N GLN A 20 -6.01 -33.35 17.68
CA GLN A 20 -4.64 -33.73 17.28
C GLN A 20 -4.33 -33.22 15.87
N ALA A 21 -5.30 -33.27 14.95
CA ALA A 21 -5.14 -32.75 13.59
C ALA A 21 -4.91 -31.23 13.60
N ILE A 22 -5.63 -30.50 14.46
CA ILE A 22 -5.45 -29.04 14.63
C ILE A 22 -4.05 -28.74 15.19
N CYS A 23 -3.61 -29.47 16.22
CA CYS A 23 -2.26 -29.28 16.77
C CYS A 23 -1.15 -29.68 15.78
N ALA A 24 -1.38 -30.68 14.92
CA ALA A 24 -0.43 -31.03 13.85
C ALA A 24 -0.32 -29.91 12.79
N LEU A 25 -1.45 -29.31 12.40
CA LEU A 25 -1.46 -28.14 11.51
C LEU A 25 -0.72 -26.95 12.12
N LEU A 26 -0.95 -26.64 13.40
CA LEU A 26 -0.25 -25.57 14.10
C LEU A 26 1.24 -25.87 14.32
N GLY A 27 1.58 -27.14 14.58
CA GLY A 27 2.97 -27.58 14.72
C GLY A 27 3.78 -27.49 13.43
N ALA A 28 3.13 -27.63 12.27
CA ALA A 28 3.76 -27.40 10.97
C ALA A 28 4.12 -25.92 10.70
N ALA A 29 3.54 -24.99 11.48
CA ALA A 29 3.81 -23.55 11.43
C ALA A 29 4.73 -23.09 12.58
N ASP A 30 5.56 -23.99 13.12
CA ASP A 30 6.57 -23.62 14.12
C ASP A 30 7.51 -22.53 13.58
N GLY A 31 7.80 -21.52 14.41
CA GLY A 31 8.56 -20.35 13.99
C GLY A 31 7.81 -19.38 13.05
N HIS A 32 6.49 -19.52 12.87
CA HIS A 32 5.68 -18.54 12.13
C HIS A 32 5.06 -17.49 13.07
N VAL A 33 4.81 -16.29 12.54
CA VAL A 33 4.09 -15.22 13.23
C VAL A 33 2.61 -15.30 12.86
N PHE A 34 1.74 -15.13 13.85
CA PHE A 34 0.29 -15.08 13.67
C PHE A 34 -0.25 -13.73 14.16
N GLN A 35 -1.20 -13.16 13.43
CA GLN A 35 -1.93 -11.97 13.86
C GLN A 35 -3.21 -12.38 14.58
N LEU A 36 -3.40 -11.88 15.80
CA LEU A 36 -4.65 -12.02 16.53
C LEU A 36 -5.70 -11.04 15.99
N HIS A 37 -6.87 -11.55 15.62
CA HIS A 37 -8.03 -10.79 15.20
C HIS A 37 -8.98 -10.57 16.38
N ALA A 38 -9.72 -9.46 16.34
CA ALA A 38 -10.56 -8.97 17.44
C ALA A 38 -11.31 -10.09 18.17
N ALA A 39 -11.02 -10.24 19.46
CA ALA A 39 -11.72 -11.17 20.33
C ALA A 39 -13.13 -10.64 20.61
N SER A 40 -14.14 -11.47 20.36
CA SER A 40 -15.52 -11.26 20.76
C SER A 40 -15.85 -12.12 21.97
N ASP A 41 -17.02 -11.90 22.56
CA ASP A 41 -17.65 -12.79 23.53
C ASP A 41 -17.84 -14.23 23.02
N ARG A 42 -17.84 -14.44 21.70
CA ARG A 42 -17.99 -15.75 21.06
C ARG A 42 -16.67 -16.42 20.66
N GLY A 43 -15.53 -15.76 20.86
CA GLY A 43 -14.22 -16.34 20.59
C GLY A 43 -13.23 -15.36 19.95
N MET A 44 -12.04 -15.88 19.66
CA MET A 44 -10.93 -15.18 19.00
C MET A 44 -10.44 -15.99 17.81
N ALA A 45 -9.89 -15.30 16.82
CA ALA A 45 -9.28 -15.93 15.64
C ALA A 45 -7.88 -15.37 15.45
N PHE A 46 -7.03 -16.14 14.78
CA PHE A 46 -5.73 -15.67 14.32
C PHE A 46 -5.50 -16.13 12.89
N SER A 47 -4.73 -15.35 12.13
CA SER A 47 -4.29 -15.73 10.80
C SER A 47 -2.77 -15.80 10.76
N GLU A 48 -2.25 -16.78 10.03
CA GLU A 48 -0.82 -16.90 9.77
C GLU A 48 -0.34 -15.72 8.92
N ILE A 49 0.80 -15.14 9.32
CA ILE A 49 1.50 -14.08 8.59
C ILE A 49 2.69 -14.66 7.81
N GLY A 50 3.31 -15.72 8.35
CA GLY A 50 4.41 -16.45 7.72
C GLY A 50 5.62 -16.61 8.65
N PRO A 51 6.75 -17.11 8.13
CA PRO A 51 7.97 -17.34 8.90
C PRO A 51 8.45 -16.09 9.65
N GLU A 52 8.98 -16.27 10.85
CA GLU A 52 9.40 -15.18 11.74
C GLU A 52 10.34 -14.19 11.06
N ASP A 53 11.36 -14.66 10.34
CA ASP A 53 12.34 -13.79 9.66
C ASP A 53 11.71 -12.93 8.57
N ASP A 54 10.63 -13.41 7.95
CA ASP A 54 9.88 -12.66 6.93
C ASP A 54 8.86 -11.71 7.55
N ALA A 55 8.18 -12.17 8.60
CA ALA A 55 7.11 -11.48 9.29
C ALA A 55 7.61 -10.41 10.28
N ARG A 56 8.81 -10.58 10.85
CA ARG A 56 9.46 -9.61 11.76
C ARG A 56 10.22 -8.51 11.05
N ARG A 57 10.35 -8.52 9.71
CA ARG A 57 10.91 -7.37 9.00
C ARG A 57 10.05 -6.14 9.29
N ALA A 58 10.63 -5.19 10.03
CA ALA A 58 9.96 -3.95 10.38
C ALA A 58 9.31 -3.34 9.13
N PRO A 59 8.04 -2.88 9.20
CA PRO A 59 7.35 -2.32 8.05
C PRO A 59 8.18 -1.21 7.39
N LEU A 60 8.35 -1.29 6.07
CA LEU A 60 9.15 -0.34 5.33
C LEU A 60 8.33 0.94 5.12
N ASN A 61 8.72 2.05 5.76
CA ASN A 61 8.10 3.34 5.51
C ASN A 61 8.68 3.99 4.24
N ILE A 62 7.93 3.97 3.15
CA ILE A 62 8.44 4.34 1.81
C ILE A 62 8.27 5.82 1.46
N VAL A 63 7.84 6.63 2.43
CA VAL A 63 7.88 8.10 2.36
C VAL A 63 9.31 8.62 2.59
N HIS A 64 10.07 7.89 3.41
CA HIS A 64 11.40 8.27 3.86
C HIS A 64 12.20 6.99 4.14
N SER A 65 12.51 6.24 3.08
CA SER A 65 13.38 5.07 3.21
C SER A 65 14.82 5.53 3.48
N ILE A 66 15.42 5.01 4.55
CA ILE A 66 16.83 5.20 4.93
C ILE A 66 17.75 4.63 3.84
N GLU A 67 17.25 3.66 3.06
CA GLU A 67 17.96 3.05 1.95
C GLU A 67 17.57 3.71 0.62
N SER A 68 18.56 4.26 -0.09
CA SER A 68 18.40 4.98 -1.36
C SER A 68 17.71 4.14 -2.44
N ARG A 69 17.90 2.81 -2.43
CA ARG A 69 17.30 1.89 -3.41
C ARG A 69 15.77 1.88 -3.43
N PHE A 70 15.11 2.27 -2.34
CA PHE A 70 13.64 2.33 -2.28
C PHE A 70 13.07 3.73 -2.51
N ALA A 71 13.93 4.75 -2.68
CA ALA A 71 13.49 6.12 -2.95
C ALA A 71 12.54 6.24 -4.16
N PRO A 72 12.73 5.49 -5.28
CA PRO A 72 11.82 5.55 -6.42
C PRO A 72 10.37 5.14 -6.12
N ILE A 73 10.10 4.43 -5.02
CA ILE A 73 8.72 4.03 -4.66
C ILE A 73 7.89 5.25 -4.22
N SER A 74 8.52 6.22 -3.56
CA SER A 74 7.87 7.42 -3.04
C SER A 74 7.03 8.13 -4.11
N ASN A 75 5.87 8.64 -3.70
CA ASN A 75 5.03 9.48 -4.56
C ASN A 75 5.71 10.79 -4.96
N LEU A 76 6.68 11.25 -4.16
CA LEU A 76 7.47 12.45 -4.41
C LEU A 76 8.62 12.22 -5.39
N ALA A 77 8.98 10.96 -5.66
CA ALA A 77 10.11 10.65 -6.51
C ALA A 77 9.89 11.14 -7.94
N HIS A 78 10.97 11.59 -8.59
CA HIS A 78 10.96 11.92 -10.01
C HIS A 78 10.96 10.62 -10.82
N THR A 79 9.77 10.04 -10.98
CA THR A 79 9.54 8.80 -11.72
C THR A 79 8.50 9.05 -12.79
N PRO A 80 8.88 9.58 -13.96
CA PRO A 80 7.93 9.99 -14.98
C PRO A 80 7.12 8.83 -15.56
N PHE A 81 5.86 9.07 -15.88
CA PHE A 81 4.94 8.11 -16.50
C PHE A 81 3.85 8.83 -17.31
N GLU A 82 3.21 8.11 -18.22
CA GLU A 82 2.08 8.56 -19.02
C GLU A 82 0.77 8.02 -18.44
N PHE A 83 -0.24 8.87 -18.32
CA PHE A 83 -1.56 8.49 -17.83
C PHE A 83 -2.63 9.45 -18.36
N GLY A 84 -3.74 8.93 -18.90
CA GLY A 84 -4.83 9.78 -19.41
C GLY A 84 -4.40 10.75 -20.52
N GLY A 85 -3.45 10.35 -21.37
CA GLY A 85 -2.93 11.18 -22.46
C GLY A 85 -1.95 12.28 -22.03
N GLU A 86 -1.59 12.35 -20.75
CA GLU A 86 -0.67 13.35 -20.21
C GLU A 86 0.56 12.69 -19.57
N ARG A 87 1.71 13.37 -19.64
CA ARG A 87 2.95 12.93 -18.98
C ARG A 87 3.08 13.59 -17.61
N TYR A 88 3.21 12.77 -16.58
CA TYR A 88 3.42 13.19 -15.20
C TYR A 88 4.88 12.93 -14.79
N ALA A 89 5.48 13.89 -14.08
CA ALA A 89 6.83 13.76 -13.54
C ALA A 89 6.86 12.96 -12.22
N SER A 90 5.72 12.89 -11.51
CA SER A 90 5.56 12.13 -10.27
C SER A 90 4.08 11.89 -9.94
N ILE A 91 3.81 10.95 -9.02
CA ILE A 91 2.47 10.73 -8.48
C ILE A 91 1.98 11.92 -7.66
N GLU A 92 2.88 12.62 -6.96
CA GLU A 92 2.53 13.85 -6.25
C GLU A 92 2.06 14.95 -7.21
N GLY A 93 2.73 15.12 -8.35
CA GLY A 93 2.31 16.08 -9.38
C GLY A 93 0.91 15.77 -9.91
N PHE A 94 0.60 14.49 -10.13
CA PHE A 94 -0.74 14.03 -10.48
C PHE A 94 -1.77 14.35 -9.38
N TRP A 95 -1.53 13.93 -8.14
CA TRP A 95 -2.42 14.15 -7.00
C TRP A 95 -2.77 15.63 -6.80
N GLN A 96 -1.73 16.46 -6.74
CA GLN A 96 -1.90 17.88 -6.51
C GLN A 96 -2.52 18.59 -7.72
N GLY A 97 -2.42 17.98 -8.92
CA GLY A 97 -3.14 18.37 -10.12
C GLY A 97 -4.65 18.15 -10.05
N LEU A 98 -5.13 17.14 -9.29
CA LEU A 98 -6.57 16.89 -9.12
C LEU A 98 -7.27 17.99 -8.32
N LYS A 99 -6.54 18.72 -7.48
CA LYS A 99 -7.05 19.88 -6.74
C LYS A 99 -7.23 21.12 -7.60
N GLN A 100 -6.61 21.14 -8.78
CA GLN A 100 -6.62 22.32 -9.63
C GLN A 100 -7.99 22.48 -10.30
N PRO A 101 -8.50 23.73 -10.41
CA PRO A 101 -9.82 24.00 -10.97
C PRO A 101 -9.89 23.72 -12.48
N GLY A 102 -8.75 23.78 -13.18
CA GLY A 102 -8.71 23.71 -14.64
C GLY A 102 -7.64 22.74 -15.19
N PRO A 103 -7.81 22.30 -16.45
CA PRO A 103 -6.83 21.44 -17.13
C PRO A 103 -5.46 22.10 -17.31
N ALA A 104 -5.39 23.43 -17.45
CA ALA A 104 -4.12 24.13 -17.68
C ALA A 104 -3.21 24.11 -16.44
N GLU A 105 -3.79 24.37 -15.27
CA GLU A 105 -3.12 24.30 -13.98
C GLU A 105 -2.76 22.85 -13.66
N ARG A 106 -3.65 21.89 -13.96
CA ARG A 106 -3.35 20.46 -13.83
C ARG A 106 -2.16 20.02 -14.67
N ARG A 107 -2.07 20.46 -15.93
CA ARG A 107 -0.88 20.24 -16.79
C ARG A 107 0.38 20.90 -16.24
N THR A 108 0.24 22.03 -15.54
CA THR A 108 1.37 22.67 -14.86
C THR A 108 1.85 21.81 -13.69
N MET A 109 0.92 21.29 -12.88
CA MET A 109 1.22 20.38 -11.77
C MET A 109 1.81 19.05 -12.24
N ALA A 110 1.40 18.56 -13.42
CA ALA A 110 1.91 17.32 -14.00
C ALA A 110 3.44 17.32 -14.18
N LYS A 111 4.04 18.49 -14.39
CA LYS A 111 5.50 18.64 -14.59
C LYS A 111 6.31 18.63 -13.29
N LEU A 112 5.65 18.57 -12.13
CA LEU A 112 6.29 18.76 -10.83
C LEU A 112 6.50 17.43 -10.09
N TRP A 113 7.50 17.43 -9.22
CA TRP A 113 7.80 16.34 -8.29
C TRP A 113 8.40 16.88 -7.00
N GLY A 114 8.67 15.98 -6.06
CA GLY A 114 9.39 16.30 -4.83
C GLY A 114 8.68 17.33 -3.96
N ALA A 115 9.50 18.08 -3.23
CA ALA A 115 9.02 19.16 -2.36
C ALA A 115 8.28 20.26 -3.14
N GLU A 116 8.58 20.45 -4.42
CA GLU A 116 7.95 21.50 -5.22
C GLU A 116 6.49 21.16 -5.54
N ALA A 117 6.19 19.94 -5.99
CA ALA A 117 4.82 19.49 -6.22
C ALA A 117 3.99 19.59 -4.92
N LYS A 118 4.56 19.09 -3.81
CA LYS A 118 3.93 19.11 -2.50
C LYS A 118 3.64 20.53 -2.00
N ARG A 119 4.58 21.46 -2.18
CA ARG A 119 4.43 22.85 -1.75
C ARG A 119 3.37 23.58 -2.55
N ARG A 120 3.40 23.49 -3.88
CA ARG A 120 2.41 24.18 -4.74
C ARG A 120 1.01 23.65 -4.52
N GLY A 121 0.85 22.33 -4.44
CA GLY A 121 -0.45 21.70 -4.20
C GLY A 121 -0.95 21.82 -2.77
N GLY A 122 -0.03 21.96 -1.79
CA GLY A 122 -0.36 22.12 -0.38
C GLY A 122 -0.94 23.49 -0.03
N ALA A 123 -0.75 24.50 -0.89
CA ALA A 123 -1.36 25.82 -0.73
C ALA A 123 -2.85 25.86 -1.11
N ILE A 124 -3.36 24.78 -1.71
CA ILE A 124 -4.74 24.67 -2.19
C ILE A 124 -5.46 23.62 -1.37
N ASP A 125 -6.60 24.02 -0.80
CA ASP A 125 -7.48 23.10 -0.09
C ASP A 125 -8.05 22.06 -1.06
N GLN A 126 -8.21 20.84 -0.56
CA GLN A 126 -8.81 19.78 -1.34
C GLN A 126 -10.30 20.09 -1.53
N PRO A 127 -10.78 20.29 -2.78
CA PRO A 127 -12.21 20.49 -3.01
C PRO A 127 -12.98 19.21 -2.67
N ALA A 128 -14.25 19.36 -2.28
CA ALA A 128 -15.13 18.23 -1.96
C ALA A 128 -15.35 17.32 -3.18
N GLU A 129 -15.36 17.90 -4.37
CA GLU A 129 -15.47 17.21 -5.66
C GLU A 129 -14.52 17.87 -6.67
N PHE A 130 -14.05 17.11 -7.65
CA PHE A 130 -13.22 17.62 -8.74
C PHE A 130 -13.57 16.92 -10.06
N ALA A 131 -13.38 17.63 -11.17
CA ALA A 131 -13.61 17.08 -12.50
C ALA A 131 -12.35 16.41 -13.06
N TYR A 132 -12.46 15.16 -13.50
CA TYR A 132 -11.41 14.41 -14.17
C TYR A 132 -12.00 13.57 -15.31
N ASP A 133 -11.44 13.71 -16.52
CA ASP A 133 -11.84 12.96 -17.71
C ASP A 133 -13.37 12.97 -17.98
N GLY A 134 -13.98 14.14 -17.89
CA GLY A 134 -15.43 14.31 -18.10
C GLY A 134 -16.32 13.84 -16.94
N ALA A 135 -15.76 13.24 -15.89
CA ALA A 135 -16.50 12.83 -14.69
C ALA A 135 -16.25 13.77 -13.51
N THR A 136 -17.27 13.97 -12.66
CA THR A 136 -17.13 14.60 -11.35
C THR A 136 -16.90 13.52 -10.30
N ILE A 137 -15.82 13.65 -9.53
CA ILE A 137 -15.39 12.66 -8.54
C ILE A 137 -15.33 13.31 -7.16
N ALA A 138 -15.96 12.67 -6.17
CA ALA A 138 -15.88 13.11 -4.78
C ALA A 138 -14.50 12.83 -4.18
N ALA A 139 -13.95 13.79 -3.44
CA ALA A 139 -12.62 13.64 -2.88
C ALA A 139 -12.61 12.63 -1.72
N GLY A 140 -11.90 11.52 -1.94
CA GLY A 140 -11.71 10.47 -0.93
C GLY A 140 -12.74 9.36 -0.99
N CYS A 141 -13.57 9.33 -2.03
CA CYS A 141 -14.43 8.21 -2.33
C CYS A 141 -13.64 7.05 -3.00
N PRO A 142 -14.23 5.85 -3.10
CA PRO A 142 -13.62 4.72 -3.79
C PRO A 142 -13.21 5.01 -5.24
N GLU A 143 -13.96 5.83 -5.97
CA GLU A 143 -13.65 6.22 -7.36
C GLU A 143 -12.37 7.07 -7.41
N HIS A 144 -12.19 7.99 -6.45
CA HIS A 144 -10.93 8.72 -6.30
C HIS A 144 -9.77 7.75 -6.02
N TRP A 145 -9.95 6.77 -5.14
CA TRP A 145 -8.91 5.80 -4.83
C TRP A 145 -8.58 4.87 -6.01
N ALA A 146 -9.58 4.50 -6.81
CA ALA A 146 -9.39 3.74 -8.04
C ALA A 146 -8.60 4.54 -9.08
N LEU A 147 -8.90 5.83 -9.25
CA LEU A 147 -8.13 6.73 -10.09
C LEU A 147 -6.66 6.80 -9.63
N MET A 148 -6.44 6.86 -8.31
CA MET A 148 -5.09 6.88 -7.75
C MET A 148 -4.32 5.58 -7.94
N ARG A 149 -5.01 4.45 -7.80
CA ARG A 149 -4.47 3.13 -8.10
C ARG A 149 -4.03 3.06 -9.56
N ALA A 150 -4.87 3.50 -10.49
CA ALA A 150 -4.55 3.47 -11.92
C ALA A 150 -3.31 4.31 -12.28
N ALA A 151 -3.16 5.51 -11.69
CA ALA A 151 -1.97 6.33 -11.89
C ALA A 151 -0.71 5.68 -11.29
N CYS A 152 -0.82 5.07 -10.09
CA CYS A 152 0.28 4.31 -9.49
C CYS A 152 0.65 3.10 -10.35
N GLU A 153 -0.33 2.37 -10.87
CA GLU A 153 -0.11 1.25 -11.79
C GLU A 153 0.64 1.69 -13.04
N ALA A 154 0.27 2.83 -13.63
CA ALA A 154 0.99 3.41 -14.76
C ALA A 154 2.46 3.68 -14.40
N LYS A 155 2.73 4.35 -13.27
CA LYS A 155 4.09 4.56 -12.76
C LYS A 155 4.88 3.25 -12.66
N PHE A 156 4.37 2.28 -11.91
CA PHE A 156 5.14 1.06 -11.63
C PHE A 156 5.20 0.10 -12.83
N THR A 157 4.33 0.26 -13.83
CA THR A 157 4.42 -0.49 -15.08
C THR A 157 5.45 0.13 -16.02
N GLN A 158 5.46 1.47 -16.15
CA GLN A 158 6.24 2.19 -17.16
C GLN A 158 7.64 2.61 -16.68
N HIS A 159 7.87 2.76 -15.37
CA HIS A 159 9.15 3.23 -14.83
C HIS A 159 9.95 2.10 -14.18
N ASP A 160 10.98 1.63 -14.88
CA ASP A 160 11.76 0.44 -14.50
C ASP A 160 12.36 0.53 -13.10
N GLU A 161 13.01 1.63 -12.73
CA GLU A 161 13.62 1.76 -11.40
C GLU A 161 12.58 1.73 -10.28
N ALA A 162 11.39 2.29 -10.51
CA ALA A 162 10.30 2.28 -9.54
C ALA A 162 9.72 0.86 -9.40
N ARG A 163 9.58 0.15 -10.53
CA ARG A 163 9.16 -1.25 -10.58
C ARG A 163 10.14 -2.15 -9.83
N ILE A 164 11.42 -2.04 -10.13
CA ILE A 164 12.51 -2.79 -9.49
C ILE A 164 12.54 -2.50 -8.00
N ALA A 165 12.49 -1.22 -7.60
CA ALA A 165 12.48 -0.82 -6.20
C ALA A 165 11.28 -1.42 -5.45
N LEU A 166 10.08 -1.38 -6.04
CA LEU A 166 8.87 -1.95 -5.42
C LEU A 166 8.97 -3.47 -5.27
N LEU A 167 9.44 -4.19 -6.29
CA LEU A 167 9.62 -5.65 -6.24
C LEU A 167 10.69 -6.06 -5.22
N ALA A 168 11.78 -5.29 -5.13
CA ALA A 168 12.89 -5.50 -4.19
C ALA A 168 12.47 -5.38 -2.71
N THR A 169 11.28 -4.85 -2.42
CA THR A 169 10.73 -4.86 -1.06
C THR A 169 10.40 -6.28 -0.57
N GLY A 170 10.31 -7.28 -1.45
CA GLY A 170 9.99 -8.66 -1.07
C GLY A 170 8.59 -8.73 -0.45
N GLU A 171 8.36 -9.64 0.50
CA GLU A 171 7.07 -9.72 1.20
C GLU A 171 6.91 -8.68 2.32
N ARG A 172 7.85 -7.74 2.47
CA ARG A 172 7.78 -6.74 3.54
C ARG A 172 6.49 -5.94 3.47
N TRP A 173 5.86 -5.75 4.63
CA TRP A 173 4.73 -4.84 4.75
C TRP A 173 5.18 -3.41 4.46
N LEU A 174 4.45 -2.71 3.59
CA LEU A 174 4.74 -1.32 3.26
C LEU A 174 3.89 -0.39 4.13
N THR A 175 4.45 0.75 4.53
CA THR A 175 3.71 1.80 5.22
C THR A 175 3.98 3.16 4.61
N HIS A 176 2.98 4.04 4.71
CA HIS A 176 3.11 5.45 4.40
C HIS A 176 2.86 6.25 5.68
N LYS A 177 3.90 6.39 6.51
CA LYS A 177 3.81 7.15 7.77
C LYS A 177 4.43 8.52 7.59
N VAL A 178 3.58 9.55 7.64
CA VAL A 178 3.95 10.97 7.60
C VAL A 178 3.49 11.67 8.87
N ARG A 179 4.07 12.84 9.18
CA ARG A 179 3.68 13.64 10.35
C ARG A 179 2.20 14.01 10.36
N ARG A 180 1.63 14.33 9.19
CA ARG A 180 0.21 14.67 9.00
C ARG A 180 -0.31 13.89 7.82
N ASP A 181 -1.19 12.94 8.09
CA ASP A 181 -1.76 12.08 7.06
C ASP A 181 -2.83 12.80 6.25
N SER A 182 -3.03 12.35 5.02
CA SER A 182 -4.07 12.89 4.14
C SER A 182 -5.44 12.37 4.57
N ARG A 183 -6.45 13.25 4.54
CA ARG A 183 -7.84 12.89 4.84
C ARG A 183 -8.54 12.22 3.66
N THR A 184 -8.06 12.44 2.44
CA THR A 184 -8.68 11.94 1.22
C THR A 184 -7.95 10.75 0.61
N ILE A 185 -6.64 10.63 0.84
CA ILE A 185 -5.82 9.47 0.47
C ILE A 185 -4.96 9.08 1.68
N PRO A 186 -5.54 8.45 2.72
CA PRO A 186 -4.79 8.05 3.91
C PRO A 186 -3.60 7.16 3.55
N GLY A 187 -2.53 7.25 4.34
CA GLY A 187 -1.31 6.46 4.11
C GLY A 187 -1.55 4.95 4.07
N ALA A 188 -2.54 4.46 4.80
CA ALA A 188 -2.95 3.06 4.74
C ALA A 188 -3.50 2.64 3.35
N ILE A 189 -4.29 3.51 2.72
CA ILE A 189 -4.82 3.28 1.36
C ILE A 189 -3.69 3.27 0.34
N LEU A 190 -2.75 4.21 0.47
CA LEU A 190 -1.62 4.26 -0.45
C LEU A 190 -0.68 3.06 -0.30
N ALA A 191 -0.42 2.62 0.94
CA ALA A 191 0.30 1.40 1.23
C ALA A 191 -0.37 0.16 0.61
N ASP A 192 -1.69 0.02 0.73
CA ASP A 192 -2.46 -1.05 0.10
C ASP A 192 -2.35 -1.01 -1.42
N ILE A 193 -2.45 0.17 -2.05
CA ILE A 193 -2.27 0.33 -3.50
C ILE A 193 -0.92 -0.24 -3.93
N TRP A 194 0.18 0.15 -3.27
CA TRP A 194 1.52 -0.32 -3.60
C TRP A 194 1.69 -1.82 -3.42
N MET A 195 1.17 -2.40 -2.34
CA MET A 195 1.26 -3.83 -2.09
C MET A 195 0.47 -4.65 -3.12
N ARG A 196 -0.73 -4.20 -3.52
CA ARG A 196 -1.52 -4.85 -4.57
C ARG A 196 -0.84 -4.76 -5.94
N ILE A 197 -0.26 -3.61 -6.27
CA ILE A 197 0.52 -3.45 -7.50
C ILE A 197 1.73 -4.38 -7.49
N ARG A 198 2.45 -4.48 -6.35
CA ARG A 198 3.58 -5.41 -6.19
C ARG A 198 3.16 -6.85 -6.41
N ALA A 199 2.03 -7.28 -5.83
CA ALA A 199 1.49 -8.62 -6.03
C ALA A 199 1.20 -8.90 -7.52
N ARG A 200 0.49 -7.98 -8.19
CA ARG A 200 0.18 -8.12 -9.63
C ARG A 200 1.42 -8.18 -10.51
N LEU A 201 2.46 -7.39 -10.20
CA LEU A 201 3.71 -7.36 -10.97
C LEU A 201 4.56 -8.63 -10.82
N ARG A 202 4.28 -9.46 -9.81
CA ARG A 202 4.95 -10.76 -9.62
C ARG A 202 4.28 -11.89 -10.36
N GLU A 203 2.99 -11.75 -10.69
CA GLU A 203 2.30 -12.74 -11.49
C GLU A 203 3.03 -12.82 -12.84
N PRO A 204 3.45 -14.02 -13.27
CA PRO A 204 4.03 -14.17 -14.59
C PRO A 204 3.02 -13.64 -15.60
N ALA A 205 3.46 -12.79 -16.53
CA ALA A 205 2.60 -12.29 -17.58
C ALA A 205 1.93 -13.50 -18.26
N SER A 206 0.64 -13.68 -18.02
CA SER A 206 -0.13 -14.76 -18.61
C SER A 206 0.11 -14.70 -20.11
N ALA A 207 0.73 -15.76 -20.65
CA ALA A 207 0.93 -15.90 -22.08
C ALA A 207 -0.42 -15.69 -22.78
N PRO A 208 -0.47 -14.97 -23.91
CA PRO A 208 -1.72 -14.81 -24.63
C PRO A 208 -2.27 -16.19 -24.97
N ARG A 209 -3.52 -16.44 -24.56
CA ARG A 209 -4.31 -17.58 -25.04
C ARG A 209 -4.69 -17.37 -26.50
#